data_AF-A0AAJ2JPW0-F1
#
_entry.id   AF-A0AAJ2JPW0-F1
#
_cell.length_a   1.000
_cell.length_b   1.000
_cell.length_c   1.000
_cell.angle_alpha   90.00
_cell.angle_beta   90.00
_cell.angle_gamma   90.00
#
_symmetry.space_group_name_H-M   'P 1'
#
loop_
_entity.id
_entity.type
_entity.pdbx_description
1 polymer ?
#
loop_
_entity_poly.entity_id
_entity_poly.type
_entity_poly.pdbx_seq_one_letter_code
_entity_poly.pdbx_strand_id
1 'polypeptide(L)'
;MVNYKELLFKFLEDENNRKYCVSILQRILMSNKRKGKFIVTIDKNKKRLELKPEELERKIEVICEFVVEKTLVEGYNALSVPFMISRDQAPNFSIFDEKPKEDELWWWIYHLLTGIHFGNIVINLVNVSEEIRNEFREFLVNKNFVMIGEKSGLNKKEILLQVEAPARIPLVEQEFILGFLFLTYFAIFWTSRKGKESIEELKKNLETTITSDASLLIFVLPREKKRVYVFPRLNRLLINWYEDLFSLKEGESLIPRISTFVFSFYIQDKKYRETTCGLLNKFLYYFLLGHINGEILSKLVEIKAAYELKEAKKRKGSRFHGVPKKAAEFFFSKI
;
A
#
# COMPACT_ATOMS: atom_id res chain seq x y z
N MET A 1 -11.85 19.30 -13.57
CA MET A 1 -12.10 18.57 -12.30
C MET A 1 -12.30 17.10 -12.68
N VAL A 2 -11.65 16.16 -11.99
CA VAL A 2 -11.69 14.73 -12.36
C VAL A 2 -12.98 14.10 -11.81
N ASN A 3 -13.74 13.40 -12.65
CA ASN A 3 -14.98 12.71 -12.25
C ASN A 3 -14.67 11.28 -11.75
N TYR A 4 -14.43 11.13 -10.45
CA TYR A 4 -14.05 9.84 -9.86
C TYR A 4 -15.15 8.78 -9.93
N LYS A 5 -16.43 9.18 -9.97
CA LYS A 5 -17.55 8.25 -10.16
C LYS A 5 -17.45 7.57 -11.52
N GLU A 6 -17.28 8.37 -12.57
CA GLU A 6 -17.16 7.87 -13.94
C GLU A 6 -15.91 7.00 -14.13
N LEU A 7 -14.77 7.40 -13.56
CA LEU A 7 -13.56 6.59 -13.59
C LEU A 7 -13.74 5.23 -12.88
N LEU A 8 -14.41 5.23 -11.72
CA LEU A 8 -14.71 3.98 -11.01
C LEU A 8 -15.63 3.08 -11.83
N PHE A 9 -16.71 3.64 -12.39
CA PHE A 9 -17.69 2.83 -13.12
C PHE A 9 -17.09 2.26 -14.40
N LYS A 10 -16.31 3.05 -15.14
CA LYS A 10 -15.51 2.57 -16.28
C LYS A 10 -14.57 1.42 -15.87
N PHE A 11 -13.90 1.53 -14.72
CA PHE A 11 -13.05 0.46 -14.20
C PHE A 11 -13.84 -0.83 -13.87
N LEU A 12 -15.09 -0.69 -13.43
CA LEU A 12 -16.01 -1.79 -13.07
C LEU A 12 -16.76 -2.38 -14.27
N GLU A 13 -16.60 -1.83 -15.48
CA GLU A 13 -17.12 -2.45 -16.71
C GLU A 13 -16.47 -3.83 -16.94
N ASP A 14 -15.19 -3.97 -16.59
CA ASP A 14 -14.45 -5.24 -16.62
C ASP A 14 -14.88 -6.16 -15.45
N GLU A 15 -15.37 -7.35 -15.78
CA GLU A 15 -15.79 -8.39 -14.84
C GLU A 15 -14.66 -8.81 -13.88
N ASN A 16 -13.42 -8.85 -14.36
CA ASN A 16 -12.25 -9.19 -13.55
C ASN A 16 -12.02 -8.15 -12.45
N ASN A 17 -12.20 -6.87 -12.76
CA ASN A 17 -12.09 -5.79 -11.79
C ASN A 17 -13.25 -5.84 -10.78
N ARG A 18 -14.47 -6.16 -11.20
CA ARG A 18 -15.59 -6.38 -10.25
C ARG A 18 -15.26 -7.49 -9.25
N LYS A 19 -14.83 -8.66 -9.75
CA LYS A 19 -14.42 -9.80 -8.90
C LYS A 19 -13.31 -9.42 -7.93
N TYR A 20 -12.32 -8.67 -8.40
CA TYR A 20 -11.23 -8.16 -7.58
C TYR A 20 -11.75 -7.29 -6.43
N CYS A 21 -12.64 -6.34 -6.71
CA CYS A 21 -13.18 -5.40 -5.73
C CYS A 21 -14.06 -6.04 -4.66
N VAL A 22 -14.67 -7.21 -4.91
CA VAL A 22 -15.51 -7.92 -3.92
C VAL A 22 -14.76 -8.12 -2.60
N SER A 23 -13.48 -8.50 -2.65
CA SER A 23 -12.66 -8.71 -1.45
C SER A 23 -12.50 -7.44 -0.61
N ILE A 24 -12.43 -6.27 -1.26
CA ILE A 24 -12.30 -4.98 -0.59
C ILE A 24 -13.66 -4.57 -0.02
N LEU A 25 -14.74 -4.67 -0.80
CA LEU A 25 -16.11 -4.39 -0.35
C LEU A 25 -16.51 -5.20 0.87
N GLN A 26 -16.21 -6.50 0.90
CA GLN A 26 -16.50 -7.36 2.05
C GLN A 26 -15.86 -6.82 3.33
N ARG A 27 -14.64 -6.26 3.25
CA ARG A 27 -13.93 -5.66 4.40
C ARG A 27 -14.58 -4.36 4.82
N ILE A 28 -14.94 -3.51 3.85
CA ILE A 28 -15.60 -2.23 4.12
C ILE A 28 -16.92 -2.46 4.87
N LEU A 29 -17.72 -3.41 4.39
CA LEU A 29 -19.04 -3.75 4.91
C LEU A 29 -19.01 -4.70 6.12
N MET A 30 -17.83 -5.16 6.58
CA MET A 30 -17.74 -6.23 7.58
C MET A 30 -18.40 -5.84 8.92
N SER A 31 -18.31 -4.56 9.32
CA SER A 31 -18.99 -4.04 10.51
C SER A 31 -20.52 -4.13 10.43
N ASN A 32 -21.06 -4.15 9.20
CA ASN A 32 -22.49 -4.22 8.87
C ASN A 32 -22.99 -5.65 8.63
N LYS A 33 -22.13 -6.67 8.84
CA LYS A 33 -22.54 -8.07 8.69
C LYS A 33 -23.44 -8.51 9.85
N ARG A 34 -24.62 -9.03 9.53
CA ARG A 34 -25.65 -9.53 10.44
C ARG A 34 -26.32 -10.77 9.85
N LYS A 35 -26.34 -11.88 10.60
CA LYS A 35 -27.00 -13.14 10.20
C LYS A 35 -26.63 -13.60 8.76
N GLY A 36 -25.36 -13.48 8.39
CA GLY A 36 -24.86 -13.88 7.07
C GLY A 36 -25.06 -12.87 5.94
N LYS A 37 -25.75 -11.75 6.18
CA LYS A 37 -26.00 -10.68 5.19
C LYS A 37 -25.30 -9.38 5.60
N PHE A 38 -25.07 -8.50 4.63
CA PHE A 38 -24.67 -7.12 4.89
C PHE A 38 -25.92 -6.25 4.94
N ILE A 39 -26.07 -5.49 6.02
CA ILE A 39 -27.22 -4.61 6.24
C ILE A 39 -26.72 -3.19 6.48
N VAL A 40 -27.00 -2.30 5.54
CA VAL A 40 -26.69 -0.87 5.64
C VAL A 40 -28.00 -0.10 5.59
N THR A 41 -28.23 0.76 6.57
CA THR A 41 -29.47 1.55 6.70
C THR A 41 -29.13 3.04 6.63
N ILE A 42 -30.01 3.84 6.03
CA ILE A 42 -30.00 5.30 6.13
C ILE A 42 -31.14 5.69 7.07
N ASP A 43 -30.81 6.08 8.30
CA ASP A 43 -31.78 6.19 9.40
C ASP A 43 -32.78 7.34 9.18
N LYS A 44 -32.31 8.47 8.63
CA LYS A 44 -33.16 9.65 8.38
C LYS A 44 -34.31 9.36 7.40
N ASN A 45 -34.07 8.54 6.39
CA ASN A 45 -35.04 8.26 5.32
C ASN A 45 -35.59 6.82 5.38
N LYS A 46 -35.25 6.05 6.42
CA LYS A 46 -35.62 4.64 6.61
C LYS A 46 -35.30 3.72 5.41
N LYS A 47 -34.33 4.12 4.58
CA LYS A 47 -33.90 3.35 3.41
C LYS A 47 -32.94 2.26 3.87
N ARG A 48 -33.06 1.04 3.34
CA ARG A 48 -32.23 -0.10 3.76
C ARG A 48 -31.72 -0.87 2.55
N LEU A 49 -30.42 -1.16 2.55
CA LEU A 49 -29.75 -2.05 1.62
C LEU A 49 -29.41 -3.35 2.35
N GLU A 50 -29.95 -4.46 1.82
CA GLU A 50 -29.68 -5.80 2.32
C GLU A 50 -29.06 -6.64 1.19
N LEU A 51 -27.91 -7.25 1.47
CA LEU A 51 -27.11 -7.95 0.48
C LEU A 51 -26.59 -9.27 1.04
N LYS A 52 -26.70 -10.33 0.27
CA LYS A 52 -25.92 -11.55 0.49
C LYS A 52 -24.50 -11.40 -0.08
N PRO A 53 -23.50 -12.13 0.44
CA PRO A 53 -22.12 -12.05 -0.05
C PRO A 53 -21.98 -12.29 -1.56
N GLU A 54 -22.76 -13.21 -2.11
CA GLU A 54 -22.80 -13.54 -3.54
C GLU A 54 -23.40 -12.43 -4.44
N GLU A 55 -24.09 -11.44 -3.85
CA GLU A 55 -24.67 -10.32 -4.60
C GLU A 55 -23.69 -9.14 -4.76
N LEU A 56 -22.57 -9.15 -4.03
CA LEU A 56 -21.65 -8.01 -3.97
C LEU A 56 -21.06 -7.65 -5.34
N GLU A 57 -20.68 -8.66 -6.13
CA GLU A 57 -20.09 -8.45 -7.46
C GLU A 57 -21.08 -7.75 -8.40
N ARG A 58 -22.34 -8.23 -8.44
CA ARG A 58 -23.37 -7.74 -9.36
C ARG A 58 -23.97 -6.41 -8.94
N LYS A 59 -23.90 -6.07 -7.65
CA LYS A 59 -24.49 -4.85 -7.08
C LYS A 59 -23.43 -3.83 -6.64
N ILE A 60 -22.18 -3.95 -7.10
CA ILE A 60 -21.06 -3.09 -6.68
C ILE A 60 -21.37 -1.60 -6.86
N GLU A 61 -21.93 -1.19 -8.00
CA GLU A 61 -22.28 0.20 -8.29
C GLU A 61 -23.37 0.70 -7.32
N VAL A 62 -24.45 -0.08 -7.17
CA VAL A 62 -25.55 0.21 -6.24
C VAL A 62 -25.04 0.34 -4.80
N ILE A 63 -24.07 -0.49 -4.39
CA ILE A 63 -23.44 -0.42 -3.07
C ILE A 63 -22.68 0.90 -2.93
N CYS A 64 -21.88 1.28 -3.92
CA CYS A 64 -21.11 2.51 -3.88
C CYS A 64 -22.03 3.73 -3.78
N GLU A 65 -23.06 3.80 -4.62
CA GLU A 65 -24.04 4.89 -4.59
C GLU A 65 -24.77 4.97 -3.24
N PHE A 66 -25.18 3.82 -2.69
CA PHE A 66 -25.84 3.78 -1.39
C PHE A 66 -24.93 4.26 -0.25
N VAL A 67 -23.64 3.91 -0.30
CA VAL A 67 -22.65 4.37 0.67
C VAL A 67 -22.45 5.88 0.58
N VAL A 68 -22.35 6.43 -0.63
CA VAL A 68 -22.27 7.88 -0.86
C VAL A 68 -23.51 8.60 -0.35
N GLU A 69 -24.70 8.12 -0.71
CA GLU A 69 -25.98 8.68 -0.26
C GLU A 69 -26.09 8.69 1.27
N LYS A 70 -25.75 7.58 1.93
CA LYS A 70 -25.74 7.50 3.39
C LYS A 70 -24.86 8.57 4.00
N THR A 71 -23.64 8.74 3.48
CA THR A 71 -22.69 9.74 3.98
C THR A 71 -23.17 11.17 3.75
N LEU A 72 -23.76 11.48 2.60
CA LEU A 72 -24.31 12.81 2.32
C LEU A 72 -25.48 13.15 3.27
N VAL A 73 -26.30 12.16 3.62
CA VAL A 73 -27.49 12.34 4.47
C VAL A 73 -27.12 12.40 5.96
N GLU A 74 -26.22 11.53 6.42
CA GLU A 74 -25.92 11.35 7.85
C GLU A 74 -24.62 12.02 8.32
N GLY A 75 -23.76 12.42 7.38
CA GLY A 75 -22.41 12.91 7.65
C GLY A 75 -21.35 11.82 7.45
N TYR A 76 -20.07 12.23 7.55
CA TYR A 76 -18.92 11.36 7.37
C TYR A 76 -18.98 10.07 8.20
N ASN A 77 -18.66 8.95 7.57
CA ASN A 77 -18.62 7.64 8.22
C ASN A 77 -17.56 6.71 7.61
N ALA A 78 -17.26 5.62 8.32
CA ALA A 78 -16.22 4.65 7.98
C ALA A 78 -16.52 3.78 6.73
N LEU A 79 -17.69 3.91 6.11
CA LEU A 79 -18.03 3.18 4.88
C LEU A 79 -17.47 3.89 3.64
N SER A 80 -17.59 5.23 3.59
CA SER A 80 -17.06 6.04 2.49
C SER A 80 -15.67 6.59 2.78
N VAL A 81 -15.41 7.00 4.03
CA VAL A 81 -14.14 7.59 4.45
C VAL A 81 -13.55 6.73 5.57
N PRO A 82 -12.69 5.74 5.25
CA PRO A 82 -12.37 4.66 6.17
C PRO A 82 -11.87 5.09 7.55
N PHE A 83 -11.12 6.18 7.68
CA PHE A 83 -10.57 6.64 8.98
C PHE A 83 -11.55 7.44 9.84
N MET A 84 -12.73 7.79 9.32
CA MET A 84 -13.73 8.55 10.07
C MET A 84 -14.43 7.66 11.08
N ILE A 85 -14.50 8.12 12.33
CA ILE A 85 -15.34 7.47 13.35
C ILE A 85 -16.76 7.95 13.13
N SER A 86 -17.72 7.01 13.00
CA SER A 86 -19.12 7.41 12.84
C SER A 86 -19.62 8.12 14.09
N ARG A 87 -20.58 9.03 13.90
CA ARG A 87 -21.24 9.74 15.00
C ARG A 87 -21.78 8.79 16.07
N ASP A 88 -22.34 7.65 15.67
CA ASP A 88 -22.88 6.65 16.60
C ASP A 88 -21.82 6.01 17.49
N GLN A 89 -20.56 5.95 17.03
CA GLN A 89 -19.45 5.35 17.77
C GLN A 89 -18.73 6.36 18.65
N ALA A 90 -18.60 7.61 18.19
CA ALA A 90 -17.96 8.66 18.97
C ALA A 90 -18.55 10.04 18.65
N PRO A 91 -19.70 10.40 19.26
CA PRO A 91 -20.41 11.65 18.97
C PRO A 91 -19.57 12.91 19.19
N ASN A 92 -18.60 12.86 20.12
CA ASN A 92 -17.74 14.00 20.44
C ASN A 92 -16.59 14.21 19.43
N PHE A 93 -16.37 13.25 18.52
CA PHE A 93 -15.34 13.31 17.48
C PHE A 93 -15.95 13.47 16.08
N SER A 94 -17.28 13.59 15.96
CA SER A 94 -17.91 13.85 14.67
C SER A 94 -17.68 15.30 14.24
N ILE A 95 -17.33 15.49 12.97
CA ILE A 95 -17.20 16.81 12.36
C ILE A 95 -18.60 17.35 12.10
N PHE A 96 -19.01 18.39 12.82
CA PHE A 96 -20.37 18.95 12.75
C PHE A 96 -20.53 20.02 11.66
N ASP A 97 -19.47 20.79 11.40
CA ASP A 97 -19.55 21.99 10.55
C ASP A 97 -19.21 21.71 9.07
N GLU A 98 -18.49 20.63 8.78
CA GLU A 98 -18.13 20.24 7.42
C GLU A 98 -19.10 19.22 6.86
N LYS A 99 -19.81 19.59 5.78
CA LYS A 99 -20.68 18.68 5.05
C LYS A 99 -19.88 17.88 4.04
N PRO A 100 -20.07 16.55 3.97
CA PRO A 100 -19.44 15.73 2.94
C PRO A 100 -19.77 16.25 1.54
N LYS A 101 -18.76 16.34 0.68
CA LYS A 101 -18.93 16.67 -0.74
C LYS A 101 -18.92 15.39 -1.56
N GLU A 102 -19.85 15.27 -2.50
CA GLU A 102 -20.00 14.06 -3.30
C GLU A 102 -18.71 13.65 -4.03
N ASP A 103 -18.02 14.61 -4.66
CA ASP A 103 -16.76 14.36 -5.38
C ASP A 103 -15.65 13.79 -4.48
N GLU A 104 -15.59 14.23 -3.22
CA GLU A 104 -14.63 13.73 -2.23
C GLU A 104 -14.94 12.29 -1.83
N LEU A 105 -16.23 11.95 -1.67
CA LEU A 105 -16.65 10.60 -1.34
C LEU A 105 -16.32 9.62 -2.47
N TRP A 106 -16.56 10.05 -3.73
CA TRP A 106 -16.16 9.26 -4.89
C TRP A 106 -14.64 9.13 -5.01
N TRP A 107 -13.87 10.16 -4.66
CA TRP A 107 -12.40 10.08 -4.58
C TRP A 107 -11.94 8.96 -3.64
N TRP A 108 -12.49 8.90 -2.42
CA TRP A 108 -12.16 7.87 -1.44
C TRP A 108 -12.53 6.46 -1.92
N ILE A 109 -13.75 6.29 -2.43
CA ILE A 109 -14.23 4.98 -2.89
C ILE A 109 -13.42 4.51 -4.10
N TYR A 110 -13.14 5.40 -5.06
CA TYR A 110 -12.32 5.09 -6.23
C TYR A 110 -10.94 4.56 -5.82
N HIS A 111 -10.21 5.29 -4.98
CA HIS A 111 -8.87 4.89 -4.57
C HIS A 111 -8.86 3.64 -3.68
N LEU A 112 -9.93 3.42 -2.92
CA LEU A 112 -10.08 2.23 -2.10
C LEU A 112 -10.35 0.98 -2.95
N LEU A 113 -11.24 1.04 -3.94
CA LEU A 113 -11.62 -0.12 -4.74
C LEU A 113 -10.61 -0.47 -5.84
N THR A 114 -9.91 0.53 -6.39
CA THR A 114 -8.89 0.32 -7.43
C THR A 114 -7.51 -0.05 -6.86
N GLY A 115 -7.31 0.10 -5.55
CA GLY A 115 -6.03 -0.18 -4.89
C GLY A 115 -5.68 -1.67 -4.84
N ILE A 116 -4.39 -1.95 -4.65
CA ILE A 116 -3.86 -3.31 -4.51
C ILE A 116 -4.02 -3.79 -3.06
N HIS A 117 -4.73 -4.90 -2.85
CA HIS A 117 -5.02 -5.39 -1.51
C HIS A 117 -4.20 -6.63 -1.10
N PHE A 118 -3.82 -6.70 0.18
CA PHE A 118 -3.24 -7.88 0.83
C PHE A 118 -3.61 -7.92 2.31
N GLY A 119 -4.22 -9.02 2.76
CA GLY A 119 -4.81 -9.04 4.10
C GLY A 119 -5.71 -7.82 4.27
N ASN A 120 -5.68 -7.17 5.44
CA ASN A 120 -6.51 -5.99 5.73
C ASN A 120 -5.97 -4.69 5.12
N ILE A 121 -4.98 -4.73 4.25
CA ILE A 121 -4.31 -3.53 3.73
C ILE A 121 -4.71 -3.34 2.26
N VAL A 122 -4.98 -2.10 1.87
CA VAL A 122 -5.13 -1.68 0.46
C VAL A 122 -4.17 -0.54 0.20
N ILE A 123 -3.41 -0.60 -0.90
CA ILE A 123 -2.40 0.39 -1.27
C ILE A 123 -2.74 0.97 -2.64
N ASN A 124 -2.62 2.28 -2.79
CA ASN A 124 -2.83 2.94 -4.07
C ASN A 124 -1.89 4.16 -4.23
N LEU A 125 -1.84 4.69 -5.44
CA LEU A 125 -1.19 5.96 -5.77
C LEU A 125 -2.25 7.02 -6.06
N VAL A 126 -2.08 8.19 -5.47
CA VAL A 126 -2.94 9.37 -5.71
C VAL A 126 -2.14 10.46 -6.41
N ASN A 127 -2.83 11.32 -7.16
CA ASN A 127 -2.23 12.40 -7.97
C ASN A 127 -1.17 11.90 -8.99
N VAL A 128 -1.29 10.65 -9.40
CA VAL A 128 -0.61 10.05 -10.56
C VAL A 128 -1.63 10.02 -11.71
N SER A 129 -1.22 10.16 -12.97
CA SER A 129 -2.18 10.10 -14.09
C SER A 129 -2.85 8.71 -14.19
N GLU A 130 -4.08 8.67 -14.71
CA GLU A 130 -4.82 7.42 -14.88
C GLU A 130 -4.06 6.43 -15.77
N GLU A 131 -3.48 6.91 -16.87
CA GLU A 131 -2.66 6.13 -17.79
C GLU A 131 -1.52 5.38 -17.06
N ILE A 132 -0.71 6.08 -16.27
CA ILE A 132 0.39 5.46 -15.51
C ILE A 132 -0.14 4.43 -14.51
N ARG A 133 -1.26 4.72 -13.83
CA ARG A 133 -1.85 3.79 -12.86
C ARG A 133 -2.32 2.51 -13.55
N ASN A 134 -2.95 2.64 -14.72
CA ASN A 134 -3.45 1.51 -15.49
C ASN A 134 -2.30 0.66 -16.02
N GLU A 135 -1.29 1.27 -16.63
CA GLU A 135 -0.09 0.56 -17.07
C GLU A 135 0.65 -0.13 -15.92
N PHE A 136 0.76 0.53 -14.76
CA PHE A 136 1.38 -0.09 -13.60
C PHE A 136 0.56 -1.28 -13.10
N ARG A 137 -0.77 -1.17 -13.06
CA ARG A 137 -1.66 -2.28 -12.68
C ARG A 137 -1.50 -3.45 -13.65
N GLU A 138 -1.48 -3.18 -14.95
CA GLU A 138 -1.23 -4.20 -15.99
C GLU A 138 0.14 -4.85 -15.81
N PHE A 139 1.19 -4.06 -15.56
CA PHE A 139 2.52 -4.58 -15.24
C PHE A 139 2.48 -5.54 -14.03
N LEU A 140 1.79 -5.18 -12.95
CA LEU A 140 1.66 -6.02 -11.76
C LEU A 140 0.90 -7.33 -12.06
N VAL A 141 -0.15 -7.29 -12.87
CA VAL A 141 -0.91 -8.48 -13.28
C VAL A 141 -0.06 -9.37 -14.18
N ASN A 142 0.58 -8.80 -15.20
CA ASN A 142 1.42 -9.52 -16.16
C ASN A 142 2.64 -10.19 -15.50
N LYS A 143 3.19 -9.57 -14.44
CA LYS A 143 4.27 -10.16 -13.62
C LYS A 143 3.76 -11.09 -12.51
N ASN A 144 2.46 -11.39 -12.48
CA ASN A 144 1.82 -12.26 -11.47
C ASN A 144 2.00 -11.76 -10.02
N PHE A 145 2.25 -10.45 -9.83
CA PHE A 145 2.28 -9.82 -8.50
C PHE A 145 0.88 -9.56 -7.98
N VAL A 146 -0.10 -9.39 -8.87
CA VAL A 146 -1.52 -9.27 -8.54
C VAL A 146 -2.27 -10.44 -9.15
N MET A 147 -2.95 -11.19 -8.30
CA MET A 147 -3.85 -12.27 -8.70
C MET A 147 -5.27 -11.73 -8.79
N ILE A 148 -6.01 -12.18 -9.81
CA ILE A 148 -7.43 -11.90 -9.99
C ILE A 148 -8.19 -13.24 -9.91
N GLY A 149 -9.28 -13.29 -9.16
CA GLY A 149 -10.11 -14.48 -8.97
C GLY A 149 -10.44 -14.78 -7.50
N GLU A 150 -10.66 -16.03 -7.14
CA GLU A 150 -11.05 -16.44 -5.77
C GLU A 150 -10.04 -16.05 -4.69
N LYS A 151 -8.74 -16.00 -5.06
CA LYS A 151 -7.65 -15.52 -4.22
C LYS A 151 -7.11 -14.18 -4.72
N SER A 152 -8.01 -13.25 -5.03
CA SER A 152 -7.63 -11.91 -5.49
C SER A 152 -6.70 -11.21 -4.50
N GLY A 153 -5.83 -10.35 -5.03
CA GLY A 153 -4.92 -9.52 -4.25
C GLY A 153 -3.46 -9.80 -4.56
N LEU A 154 -2.59 -9.39 -3.64
CA LEU A 154 -1.14 -9.49 -3.82
C LEU A 154 -0.63 -10.93 -3.72
N ASN A 155 0.16 -11.34 -4.72
CA ASN A 155 0.96 -12.56 -4.66
C ASN A 155 2.21 -12.33 -3.82
N LYS A 156 2.08 -12.59 -2.51
CA LYS A 156 3.17 -12.44 -1.53
C LYS A 156 4.45 -13.18 -1.92
N LYS A 157 4.33 -14.38 -2.51
CA LYS A 157 5.52 -15.18 -2.83
C LYS A 157 6.34 -14.49 -3.91
N GLU A 158 5.66 -14.08 -4.96
CA GLU A 158 6.28 -13.43 -6.12
C GLU A 158 6.87 -12.06 -5.76
N ILE A 159 6.12 -11.27 -4.98
CA ILE A 159 6.57 -9.93 -4.57
C ILE A 159 7.78 -9.95 -3.63
N LEU A 160 7.97 -11.01 -2.85
CA LEU A 160 9.15 -11.12 -1.99
C LEU A 160 10.35 -11.68 -2.77
N LEU A 161 10.12 -12.62 -3.69
CA LEU A 161 11.16 -13.24 -4.49
C LEU A 161 11.92 -12.23 -5.34
N GLN A 162 11.19 -11.36 -6.05
CA GLN A 162 11.77 -10.49 -7.07
C GLN A 162 12.62 -9.33 -6.49
N VAL A 163 12.48 -9.02 -5.20
CA VAL A 163 13.34 -8.05 -4.48
C VAL A 163 14.30 -8.72 -3.50
N GLU A 164 14.45 -10.06 -3.59
CA GLU A 164 15.21 -10.88 -2.66
C GLU A 164 14.86 -10.64 -1.18
N ALA A 165 13.61 -10.23 -0.91
CA ALA A 165 13.15 -10.04 0.45
C ALA A 165 12.99 -11.41 1.13
N PRO A 166 13.31 -11.52 2.42
CA PRO A 166 13.17 -12.77 3.17
C PRO A 166 11.75 -13.36 3.06
N ALA A 167 11.63 -14.56 2.47
CA ALA A 167 10.35 -15.20 2.13
C ALA A 167 9.37 -15.36 3.31
N ARG A 168 9.88 -15.39 4.55
CA ARG A 168 9.10 -15.57 5.78
C ARG A 168 8.68 -14.26 6.46
N ILE A 169 8.88 -13.09 5.84
CA ILE A 169 8.37 -11.82 6.41
C ILE A 169 6.84 -11.91 6.54
N PRO A 170 6.27 -11.66 7.74
CA PRO A 170 4.82 -11.55 7.87
C PRO A 170 4.37 -10.22 7.26
N LEU A 171 3.44 -10.24 6.30
CA LEU A 171 2.95 -9.01 5.65
C LEU A 171 1.53 -8.61 6.09
N VAL A 172 0.80 -9.48 6.79
CA VAL A 172 -0.64 -9.34 7.06
C VAL A 172 -0.97 -8.10 7.91
N GLU A 173 0.01 -7.60 8.67
CA GLU A 173 -0.12 -6.46 9.58
C GLU A 173 1.08 -5.52 9.50
N GLN A 174 1.78 -5.51 8.35
CA GLN A 174 2.97 -4.69 8.16
C GLN A 174 2.73 -3.72 7.01
N GLU A 175 1.88 -2.73 7.27
CA GLU A 175 1.37 -1.79 6.27
C GLU A 175 2.48 -0.98 5.60
N PHE A 176 3.55 -0.63 6.33
CA PHE A 176 4.65 0.18 5.81
C PHE A 176 5.70 -0.67 5.09
N ILE A 177 5.90 -1.93 5.52
CA ILE A 177 6.67 -2.90 4.72
C ILE A 177 5.98 -3.12 3.38
N LEU A 178 4.66 -3.31 3.38
CA LEU A 178 3.89 -3.51 2.16
C LEU A 178 3.89 -2.27 1.26
N GLY A 179 3.74 -1.07 1.84
CA GLY A 179 3.86 0.20 1.15
C GLY A 179 5.23 0.39 0.50
N PHE A 180 6.31 0.08 1.23
CA PHE A 180 7.67 0.14 0.71
C PHE A 180 7.89 -0.84 -0.45
N LEU A 181 7.42 -2.10 -0.32
CA LEU A 181 7.46 -3.07 -1.41
C LEU A 181 6.71 -2.55 -2.63
N PHE A 182 5.47 -2.07 -2.46
CA PHE A 182 4.66 -1.53 -3.54
C PHE A 182 5.40 -0.39 -4.28
N LEU A 183 6.05 0.52 -3.56
CA LEU A 183 6.88 1.57 -4.16
C LEU A 183 8.13 1.04 -4.86
N THR A 184 8.78 0.00 -4.32
CA THR A 184 9.88 -0.67 -5.01
C THR A 184 9.43 -1.19 -6.38
N TYR A 185 8.27 -1.84 -6.45
CA TYR A 185 7.74 -2.31 -7.74
C TYR A 185 7.33 -1.20 -8.67
N PHE A 186 6.81 -0.11 -8.13
CA PHE A 186 6.50 1.06 -8.94
C PHE A 186 7.78 1.65 -9.56
N ALA A 187 8.89 1.69 -8.82
CA ALA A 187 10.20 2.12 -9.34
C ALA A 187 10.75 1.14 -10.41
N ILE A 188 10.59 -0.17 -10.19
CA ILE A 188 10.98 -1.19 -11.18
C ILE A 188 10.13 -1.06 -12.46
N PHE A 189 8.81 -0.90 -12.31
CA PHE A 189 7.90 -0.61 -13.41
C PHE A 189 8.37 0.61 -14.20
N TRP A 190 8.67 1.70 -13.51
CA TRP A 190 9.14 2.93 -14.14
C TRP A 190 10.40 2.71 -14.97
N THR A 191 11.36 1.98 -14.41
CA THR A 191 12.60 1.60 -15.09
C THR A 191 12.34 0.71 -16.30
N SER A 192 11.33 -0.18 -16.24
CA SER A 192 10.96 -1.06 -17.36
C SER A 192 10.17 -0.36 -18.46
N ARG A 193 9.43 0.72 -18.14
CA ARG A 193 8.59 1.45 -19.09
C ARG A 193 9.42 2.22 -20.11
N LYS A 194 10.64 2.63 -19.76
CA LYS A 194 11.49 3.47 -20.61
C LYS A 194 12.92 2.93 -20.67
N GLY A 195 13.29 2.42 -21.84
CA GLY A 195 14.64 1.91 -22.11
C GLY A 195 15.64 3.04 -22.39
N LYS A 196 16.87 2.87 -21.87
CA LYS A 196 18.11 3.62 -22.19
C LYS A 196 18.03 5.16 -22.18
N GLU A 197 17.07 5.77 -21.46
CA GLU A 197 17.13 7.20 -21.16
C GLU A 197 18.30 7.51 -20.22
N SER A 198 18.90 8.69 -20.34
CA SER A 198 19.89 9.16 -19.36
C SER A 198 19.24 9.37 -17.98
N ILE A 199 20.03 9.35 -16.91
CA ILE A 199 19.53 9.55 -15.53
C ILE A 199 18.83 10.91 -15.42
N GLU A 200 19.38 11.94 -16.07
CA GLU A 200 18.84 13.30 -16.11
C GLU A 200 17.48 13.35 -16.82
N GLU A 201 17.33 12.63 -17.93
CA GLU A 201 16.05 12.52 -18.63
C GLU A 201 15.01 11.72 -17.83
N LEU A 202 15.43 10.64 -17.16
CA LEU A 202 14.53 9.87 -16.29
C LEU A 202 14.04 10.70 -15.10
N LYS A 203 14.92 11.47 -14.45
CA LYS A 203 14.53 12.39 -13.37
C LYS A 203 13.57 13.47 -13.87
N LYS A 204 13.91 14.11 -14.99
CA LYS A 204 13.05 15.13 -15.61
C LYS A 204 11.67 14.55 -15.98
N ASN A 205 11.64 13.36 -16.59
CA ASN A 205 10.40 12.67 -16.94
C ASN A 205 9.59 12.29 -15.70
N LEU A 206 10.26 11.84 -14.63
CA LEU A 206 9.59 11.52 -13.38
C LEU A 206 9.02 12.79 -12.73
N GLU A 207 9.73 13.92 -12.76
CA GLU A 207 9.23 15.20 -12.26
C GLU A 207 8.05 15.75 -13.08
N THR A 208 8.05 15.58 -14.41
CA THR A 208 6.95 16.06 -15.27
C THR A 208 5.74 15.14 -15.24
N THR A 209 5.94 13.84 -15.00
CA THR A 209 4.90 12.82 -15.12
C THR A 209 4.32 12.40 -13.76
N ILE A 210 5.16 12.41 -12.72
CA ILE A 210 4.81 12.18 -11.33
C ILE A 210 5.04 13.49 -10.58
N THR A 211 3.97 14.26 -10.46
CA THR A 211 4.01 15.57 -9.81
C THR A 211 4.47 15.48 -8.35
N SER A 212 4.88 16.62 -7.78
CA SER A 212 5.21 16.72 -6.34
C SER A 212 4.07 16.31 -5.41
N ASP A 213 2.85 16.36 -5.91
CA ASP A 213 1.62 16.09 -5.17
C ASP A 213 1.27 14.60 -5.20
N ALA A 214 1.96 13.82 -6.02
CA ALA A 214 1.85 12.37 -6.04
C ALA A 214 2.15 11.79 -4.66
N SER A 215 1.26 10.94 -4.18
CA SER A 215 1.35 10.37 -2.84
C SER A 215 1.04 8.87 -2.86
N LEU A 216 1.70 8.13 -1.98
CA LEU A 216 1.32 6.75 -1.64
C LEU A 216 0.19 6.81 -0.61
N LEU A 217 -0.89 6.10 -0.90
CA LEU A 217 -2.05 5.98 -0.02
C LEU A 217 -2.16 4.54 0.50
N ILE A 218 -2.22 4.38 1.83
CA ILE A 218 -2.37 3.07 2.46
C ILE A 218 -3.60 3.07 3.36
N PHE A 219 -4.56 2.22 3.04
CA PHE A 219 -5.72 1.92 3.87
C PHE A 219 -5.45 0.68 4.70
N VAL A 220 -5.71 0.75 6.00
CA VAL A 220 -5.73 -0.40 6.90
C VAL A 220 -7.16 -0.60 7.36
N LEU A 221 -7.75 -1.72 6.97
CA LEU A 221 -9.17 -2.06 7.08
C LEU A 221 -9.39 -3.26 8.04
N PRO A 222 -8.98 -3.18 9.32
CA PRO A 222 -9.39 -4.19 10.29
C PRO A 222 -10.89 -4.05 10.55
N ARG A 223 -11.45 -5.01 11.31
CA ARG A 223 -12.88 -5.02 11.63
C ARG A 223 -13.36 -3.80 12.41
N GLU A 224 -12.49 -3.24 13.25
CA GLU A 224 -12.81 -2.17 14.18
C GLU A 224 -12.32 -0.81 13.66
N LYS A 225 -11.15 -0.35 14.13
CA LYS A 225 -10.60 0.96 13.81
C LYS A 225 -9.78 0.91 12.53
N LYS A 226 -10.40 1.37 11.46
CA LYS A 226 -9.76 1.61 10.16
C LYS A 226 -8.82 2.82 10.25
N ARG A 227 -7.73 2.78 9.46
CA ARG A 227 -6.69 3.81 9.43
C ARG A 227 -6.33 4.13 7.99
N VAL A 228 -5.91 5.35 7.74
CA VAL A 228 -5.36 5.78 6.44
C VAL A 228 -4.04 6.48 6.68
N TYR A 229 -3.06 6.16 5.85
CA TYR A 229 -1.75 6.79 5.82
C TYR A 229 -1.53 7.39 4.44
N VAL A 230 -1.10 8.65 4.42
CA VAL A 230 -0.75 9.38 3.20
C VAL A 230 0.74 9.72 3.28
N PHE A 231 1.52 9.24 2.32
CA PHE A 231 2.94 9.55 2.21
C PHE A 231 3.16 10.43 0.98
N PRO A 232 3.35 11.75 1.17
CA PRO A 232 3.43 12.71 0.08
C PRO A 232 4.82 12.69 -0.58
N ARG A 233 4.96 13.46 -1.67
CA ARG A 233 6.23 13.67 -2.38
C ARG A 233 6.85 12.37 -2.87
N LEU A 234 6.02 11.52 -3.45
CA LEU A 234 6.45 10.24 -4.01
C LEU A 234 7.61 10.41 -5.00
N ASN A 235 7.57 11.46 -5.81
CA ASN A 235 8.61 11.78 -6.78
C ASN A 235 10.00 11.90 -6.13
N ARG A 236 10.11 12.65 -5.01
CA ARG A 236 11.36 12.84 -4.27
C ARG A 236 11.84 11.54 -3.65
N LEU A 237 10.93 10.72 -3.15
CA LEU A 237 11.28 9.41 -2.59
C LEU A 237 11.87 8.50 -3.67
N LEU A 238 11.25 8.45 -4.85
CA LEU A 238 11.73 7.68 -5.99
C LEU A 238 13.11 8.17 -6.47
N ILE A 239 13.25 9.48 -6.71
CA ILE A 239 14.51 10.08 -7.18
C ILE A 239 15.65 9.85 -6.19
N ASN A 240 15.40 9.99 -4.89
CA ASN A 240 16.48 9.92 -3.90
C ASN A 240 16.92 8.49 -3.61
N TRP A 241 15.96 7.56 -3.48
CA TRP A 241 16.22 6.23 -2.93
C TRP A 241 16.26 5.11 -3.97
N TYR A 242 15.75 5.35 -5.18
CA TYR A 242 15.75 4.38 -6.27
C TYR A 242 16.56 4.85 -7.49
N GLU A 243 17.41 5.88 -7.34
CA GLU A 243 18.30 6.37 -8.40
C GLU A 243 19.20 5.29 -8.99
N ASP A 244 19.63 4.34 -8.16
CA ASP A 244 20.48 3.24 -8.59
C ASP A 244 19.77 2.32 -9.59
N LEU A 245 18.45 2.15 -9.48
CA LEU A 245 17.66 1.44 -10.50
C LEU A 245 17.65 2.18 -11.84
N PHE A 246 17.53 3.51 -11.79
CA PHE A 246 17.47 4.34 -13.00
C PHE A 246 18.83 4.43 -13.71
N SER A 247 19.90 4.00 -13.04
CA SER A 247 21.28 4.04 -13.54
C SER A 247 21.79 2.66 -13.97
N LEU A 248 20.93 1.64 -13.99
CA LEU A 248 21.35 0.25 -14.24
C LEU A 248 21.88 0.06 -15.66
N LYS A 249 23.03 -0.61 -15.75
CA LYS A 249 23.54 -1.11 -17.04
C LYS A 249 22.83 -2.39 -17.45
N GLU A 250 22.85 -2.67 -18.74
CA GLU A 250 22.29 -3.91 -19.30
C GLU A 250 22.92 -5.14 -18.61
N GLY A 251 22.08 -5.99 -18.00
CA GLY A 251 22.51 -7.16 -17.22
C GLY A 251 22.72 -6.93 -15.71
N GLU A 252 22.56 -5.71 -15.20
CA GLU A 252 22.60 -5.45 -13.76
C GLU A 252 21.28 -5.82 -13.06
N SER A 253 21.37 -6.14 -11.76
CA SER A 253 20.23 -6.58 -10.96
C SER A 253 19.19 -5.47 -10.80
N LEU A 254 17.91 -5.78 -11.03
CA LEU A 254 16.76 -4.90 -10.79
C LEU A 254 16.42 -4.76 -9.30
N ILE A 255 17.28 -5.22 -8.39
CA ILE A 255 17.06 -5.13 -6.95
C ILE A 255 17.64 -3.81 -6.45
N PRO A 256 16.81 -2.88 -5.95
CA PRO A 256 17.31 -1.61 -5.43
C PRO A 256 18.19 -1.84 -4.20
N ARG A 257 19.30 -1.11 -4.11
CA ARG A 257 20.18 -1.13 -2.94
C ARG A 257 19.44 -0.74 -1.68
N ILE A 258 18.46 0.18 -1.76
CA ILE A 258 17.63 0.53 -0.60
C ILE A 258 16.84 -0.67 -0.09
N SER A 259 16.28 -1.50 -0.97
CA SER A 259 15.52 -2.69 -0.59
C SER A 259 16.44 -3.73 0.04
N THR A 260 17.63 -3.94 -0.53
CA THR A 260 18.67 -4.78 0.08
C THR A 260 19.07 -4.29 1.47
N PHE A 261 19.26 -2.98 1.65
CA PHE A 261 19.59 -2.37 2.94
C PHE A 261 18.49 -2.62 3.97
N VAL A 262 17.25 -2.23 3.65
CA VAL A 262 16.08 -2.37 4.53
C VAL A 262 15.86 -3.81 4.96
N PHE A 263 15.85 -4.75 4.02
CA PHE A 263 15.55 -6.15 4.33
C PHE A 263 16.71 -6.91 4.97
N SER A 264 17.94 -6.37 4.94
CA SER A 264 19.08 -6.95 5.67
C SER A 264 18.90 -6.96 7.19
N PHE A 265 18.06 -6.07 7.72
CA PHE A 265 17.76 -5.98 9.15
C PHE A 265 16.70 -6.99 9.63
N TYR A 266 15.97 -7.63 8.72
CA TYR A 266 15.01 -8.65 9.10
C TYR A 266 15.72 -9.96 9.45
N ILE A 267 15.39 -10.52 10.61
CA ILE A 267 15.98 -11.77 11.11
C ILE A 267 14.90 -12.85 11.15
N GLN A 268 15.10 -13.95 10.41
CA GLN A 268 14.11 -15.03 10.33
C GLN A 268 14.01 -15.89 11.61
N ASP A 269 15.02 -15.82 12.49
CA ASP A 269 15.06 -16.56 13.74
C ASP A 269 13.84 -16.24 14.62
N LYS A 270 13.18 -17.29 15.14
CA LYS A 270 11.93 -17.19 15.90
C LYS A 270 12.02 -16.20 17.07
N LYS A 271 13.18 -16.05 17.71
CA LYS A 271 13.38 -15.15 18.86
C LYS A 271 13.38 -13.68 18.46
N TYR A 272 13.85 -13.35 17.25
CA TYR A 272 14.06 -11.97 16.80
C TYR A 272 13.06 -11.50 15.75
N ARG A 273 12.39 -12.45 15.09
CA ARG A 273 11.50 -12.20 13.96
C ARG A 273 10.44 -11.13 14.22
N GLU A 274 9.72 -11.25 15.32
CA GLU A 274 8.64 -10.33 15.66
C GLU A 274 9.18 -8.93 15.95
N THR A 275 10.20 -8.84 16.80
CA THR A 275 10.85 -7.58 17.18
C THR A 275 11.45 -6.85 15.98
N THR A 276 12.22 -7.55 15.14
CA THR A 276 12.85 -6.96 13.96
C THR A 276 11.82 -6.54 12.92
N CYS A 277 10.77 -7.34 12.71
CA CYS A 277 9.67 -6.95 11.82
C CYS A 277 8.95 -5.70 12.30
N GLY A 278 8.59 -5.64 13.58
CA GLY A 278 7.91 -4.49 14.17
C GLY A 278 8.76 -3.21 14.14
N LEU A 279 10.06 -3.32 14.41
CA LEU A 279 10.99 -2.19 14.28
C LEU A 279 11.17 -1.77 12.82
N LEU A 280 11.25 -2.71 11.89
CA LEU A 280 11.38 -2.43 10.46
C LEU A 280 10.15 -1.71 9.92
N ASN A 281 8.94 -2.14 10.29
CA ASN A 281 7.70 -1.47 9.90
C ASN A 281 7.66 -0.02 10.44
N LYS A 282 8.05 0.19 11.71
CA LYS A 282 8.17 1.55 12.29
C LYS A 282 9.23 2.39 11.60
N PHE A 283 10.39 1.82 11.27
CA PHE A 283 11.41 2.51 10.50
C PHE A 283 10.86 2.97 9.15
N LEU A 284 10.16 2.08 8.46
CA LEU A 284 9.58 2.36 7.14
C LEU A 284 8.46 3.40 7.19
N TYR A 285 7.71 3.52 8.28
CA TYR A 285 6.79 4.64 8.46
C TYR A 285 7.49 6.00 8.34
N TYR A 286 8.58 6.21 9.08
CA TYR A 286 9.34 7.47 9.00
C TYR A 286 10.05 7.61 7.66
N PHE A 287 10.65 6.52 7.16
CA PHE A 287 11.35 6.51 5.89
C PHE A 287 10.45 6.96 4.73
N LEU A 288 9.21 6.43 4.67
CA LEU A 288 8.23 6.79 3.64
C LEU A 288 7.75 8.24 3.76
N LEU A 289 7.87 8.87 4.94
CA LEU A 289 7.64 10.32 5.13
C LEU A 289 8.85 11.17 4.68
N GLY A 290 9.94 10.54 4.23
CA GLY A 290 11.18 11.21 3.85
C GLY A 290 12.10 11.53 5.03
N HIS A 291 11.92 10.86 6.18
CA HIS A 291 12.72 11.05 7.38
C HIS A 291 13.41 9.77 7.84
N ILE A 292 14.68 9.84 8.22
CA ILE A 292 15.39 8.71 8.83
C ILE A 292 15.33 8.85 10.35
N ASN A 293 14.64 7.91 11.00
CA ASN A 293 14.66 7.83 12.46
C ASN A 293 15.93 7.09 12.93
N GLY A 294 16.93 7.86 13.36
CA GLY A 294 18.23 7.34 13.78
C GLY A 294 18.18 6.41 14.99
N GLU A 295 17.26 6.62 15.94
CA GLU A 295 17.10 5.77 17.12
C GLU A 295 16.62 4.37 16.72
N ILE A 296 15.57 4.29 15.88
CA ILE A 296 15.06 3.02 15.38
C ILE A 296 16.12 2.31 14.52
N LEU A 297 16.84 3.06 13.68
CA LEU A 297 17.92 2.51 12.88
C LEU A 297 19.07 1.96 13.75
N SER A 298 19.52 2.70 14.77
CA SER A 298 20.54 2.22 15.72
C SER A 298 20.10 0.91 16.37
N LYS A 299 18.85 0.84 16.83
CA LYS A 299 18.29 -0.37 17.43
C LYS A 299 18.25 -1.56 16.47
N LEU A 300 17.90 -1.33 15.21
CA LEU A 300 17.94 -2.37 14.16
C LEU A 300 19.38 -2.86 13.93
N VAL A 301 20.34 -1.94 13.85
CA VAL A 301 21.78 -2.24 13.70
C VAL A 301 22.30 -3.04 14.89
N GLU A 302 22.01 -2.62 16.12
CA GLU A 302 22.42 -3.30 17.35
C GLU A 302 21.88 -4.72 17.43
N ILE A 303 20.58 -4.92 17.17
CA ILE A 303 19.95 -6.26 17.18
C ILE A 303 20.59 -7.14 16.12
N LYS A 304 20.81 -6.62 14.90
CA LYS A 304 21.45 -7.36 13.80
C LYS A 304 22.88 -7.74 14.16
N ALA A 305 23.68 -6.81 14.67
CA ALA A 305 25.06 -7.07 15.08
C ALA A 305 25.12 -8.12 16.20
N ALA A 306 24.28 -8.00 17.24
CA ALA A 306 24.22 -8.95 18.35
C ALA A 306 23.82 -10.37 17.88
N TYR A 307 22.86 -10.46 16.95
CA TYR A 307 22.46 -11.73 16.36
C TYR A 307 23.59 -12.38 15.55
N GLU A 308 24.23 -11.62 14.66
CA GLU A 308 25.33 -12.12 13.81
C GLU A 308 26.52 -12.57 14.66
N LEU A 309 26.88 -11.81 15.71
CA LEU A 309 27.93 -12.20 16.67
C LEU A 309 27.61 -13.52 17.37
N LYS A 310 26.34 -13.72 17.75
CA LYS A 310 25.89 -14.97 18.38
C LYS A 310 25.95 -16.15 17.42
N GLU A 311 25.52 -15.98 16.17
CA GLU A 311 25.55 -17.03 15.16
C GLU A 311 26.99 -17.37 14.73
N ALA A 312 27.86 -16.37 14.59
CA ALA A 312 29.28 -16.56 14.28
C ALA A 312 30.00 -17.41 15.36
N LYS A 313 29.71 -17.15 16.64
CA LYS A 313 30.21 -17.97 17.76
C LYS A 313 29.71 -19.41 17.71
N LYS A 314 28.42 -19.62 17.40
CA LYS A 314 27.84 -20.98 17.30
C LYS A 314 28.42 -21.79 16.15
N ARG A 315 28.67 -21.16 15.00
CA ARG A 315 29.07 -21.85 13.76
C ARG A 315 30.58 -21.94 13.54
N LYS A 316 31.41 -21.70 14.58
CA LYS A 316 32.88 -21.79 14.57
C LYS A 316 33.50 -21.35 13.23
N GLY A 317 33.30 -20.09 12.85
CA GLY A 317 33.93 -19.50 11.65
C GLY A 317 32.98 -19.15 10.49
N SER A 318 31.66 -19.12 10.71
CA SER A 318 30.76 -18.57 9.69
C SER A 318 31.02 -17.08 9.47
N ARG A 319 31.09 -16.65 8.20
CA ARG A 319 31.23 -15.25 7.82
C ARG A 319 30.08 -14.41 8.40
N PHE A 320 30.39 -13.20 8.87
CA PHE A 320 29.39 -12.19 9.21
C PHE A 320 28.63 -11.80 7.95
N HIS A 321 27.31 -11.94 7.95
CA HIS A 321 26.51 -11.56 6.78
C HIS A 321 26.18 -10.06 6.81
N GLY A 322 26.04 -9.48 8.00
CA GLY A 322 25.97 -8.03 8.22
C GLY A 322 24.91 -7.32 7.36
N VAL A 323 25.14 -6.04 7.10
CA VAL A 323 24.46 -5.27 6.05
C VAL A 323 25.37 -5.27 4.81
N PRO A 324 24.87 -5.57 3.60
CA PRO A 324 25.70 -5.55 2.41
C PRO A 324 26.39 -4.21 2.20
N LYS A 325 27.73 -4.20 2.07
CA LYS A 325 28.55 -2.99 2.05
C LYS A 325 28.06 -1.93 1.05
N LYS A 326 27.83 -2.31 -0.20
CA LYS A 326 27.33 -1.39 -1.25
C LYS A 326 25.96 -0.80 -0.94
N ALA A 327 25.10 -1.55 -0.26
CA ALA A 327 23.77 -1.09 0.15
C ALA A 327 23.86 -0.11 1.32
N ALA A 328 24.74 -0.37 2.29
CA ALA A 328 25.02 0.55 3.38
C ALA A 328 25.67 1.85 2.90
N GLU A 329 26.71 1.76 2.06
CA GLU A 329 27.38 2.93 1.48
C GLU A 329 26.39 3.80 0.68
N PHE A 330 25.53 3.16 -0.13
CA PHE A 330 24.46 3.87 -0.81
C PHE A 330 23.54 4.58 0.18
N PHE A 331 23.03 3.87 1.18
CA PHE A 331 22.09 4.44 2.16
C PHE A 331 22.68 5.64 2.90
N PHE A 332 23.90 5.51 3.44
CA PHE A 332 24.53 6.58 4.22
C PHE A 332 25.06 7.73 3.36
N SER A 333 25.25 7.56 2.06
CA SER A 333 25.56 8.67 1.15
C SER A 333 24.39 9.63 0.91
N LYS A 334 23.16 9.23 1.31
CA LYS A 334 21.91 9.98 1.09
C LYS A 334 21.40 10.70 2.35
N ILE A 335 22.06 10.50 3.49
CA ILE A 335 21.77 11.13 4.79
C ILE A 335 22.83 12.20 5.01
#